data_AF-A0A3T0HSS4-F1
#
_entry.id   AF-A0A3T0HSS4-F1
#
_cell.length_a   1.000
_cell.length_b   1.000
_cell.length_c   1.000
_cell.angle_alpha   90.00
_cell.angle_beta   90.00
_cell.angle_gamma   90.00
#
_symmetry.space_group_name_H-M   'P 1'
#
loop_
_entity.id
_entity.type
_entity.pdbx_description
1 polymer ?
#
loop_
_entity_poly.entity_id
_entity_poly.type
_entity_poly.pdbx_seq_one_letter_code
_entity_poly.pdbx_strand_id
1 'polypeptide(L)'
;MLKAMAGEGGGSGLLININPDEITTIYKHLLAIITELENNAVPNIERLGNIDYYTEGKAQKTMAVYPEANRKVMDLYDNYSRAAALVVDILNTMIQTDENIAQQIIAKLEV
;
A
#
# COMPACT_ATOMS: atom_id res chain seq x y z
N MET A 1 12.50 22.40 12.89
CA MET A 1 11.51 22.78 11.86
C MET A 1 12.19 23.70 10.86
N LEU A 2 12.46 23.22 9.65
CA LEU A 2 13.04 24.05 8.59
C LEU A 2 11.90 24.81 7.89
N LYS A 3 12.09 26.12 7.74
CA LYS A 3 11.11 27.08 7.24
C LYS A 3 11.09 27.01 5.70
N ALA A 4 9.91 26.78 5.12
CA ALA A 4 9.69 26.79 3.68
C ALA A 4 10.03 28.18 3.09
N MET A 5 10.84 28.21 2.04
CA MET A 5 10.93 29.35 1.14
C MET A 5 9.92 29.13 0.01
N ALA A 6 8.87 29.94 0.00
CA ALA A 6 7.87 29.95 -1.07
C ALA A 6 8.53 30.40 -2.37
N GLY A 7 8.68 29.48 -3.32
CA GLY A 7 8.88 29.81 -4.72
C GLY A 7 7.55 30.24 -5.33
N GLU A 8 7.49 31.48 -5.82
CA GLU A 8 6.36 32.01 -6.57
C GLU A 8 6.23 31.27 -7.90
N GLY A 9 5.18 30.45 -8.05
CA GLY A 9 4.84 29.85 -9.34
C GLY A 9 3.97 28.60 -9.24
N GLY A 10 2.67 28.79 -9.48
CA GLY A 10 1.82 27.80 -10.17
C GLY A 10 1.55 26.47 -9.46
N GLY A 11 0.38 26.39 -8.84
CA GLY A 11 -0.22 25.13 -8.39
C GLY A 11 -0.18 25.01 -6.88
N SER A 12 -1.36 25.09 -6.25
CA SER A 12 -1.56 24.56 -4.91
C SER A 12 -1.42 23.03 -4.97
N GLY A 13 -0.22 22.53 -5.27
CA GLY A 13 0.13 21.14 -5.05
C GLY A 13 0.01 20.91 -3.56
N LEU A 14 -0.93 20.08 -3.15
CA LEU A 14 -1.07 19.64 -1.77
C LEU A 14 0.31 19.18 -1.30
N LEU A 15 0.98 19.99 -0.49
CA LEU A 15 2.27 19.65 0.09
C LEU A 15 1.99 18.48 1.02
N ILE A 16 2.40 17.27 0.60
CA ILE A 16 2.37 16.09 1.46
C ILE A 16 3.41 16.35 2.56
N ASN A 17 2.96 16.93 3.67
CA ASN A 17 3.79 17.20 4.84
C ASN A 17 3.84 15.94 5.71
N ILE A 18 4.55 14.93 5.23
CA ILE A 18 4.78 13.66 5.93
C ILE A 18 6.29 13.44 6.04
N ASN A 19 6.73 12.91 7.18
CA ASN A 19 8.13 12.61 7.38
C ASN A 19 8.53 11.37 6.53
N PRO A 20 9.65 11.38 5.78
CA PRO A 20 10.19 10.21 5.07
C PRO A 20 10.23 8.93 5.92
N ASP A 21 10.57 9.03 7.21
CA ASP A 21 10.63 7.88 8.12
C ASP A 21 9.24 7.29 8.40
N GLU A 22 8.23 8.15 8.53
CA GLU A 22 6.84 7.74 8.79
C GLU A 22 6.27 7.02 7.57
N ILE A 23 6.45 7.57 6.37
CA ILE A 23 5.94 6.94 5.15
C ILE A 23 6.69 5.65 4.81
N THR A 24 8.00 5.58 5.10
CA THR A 24 8.77 4.33 4.98
C THR A 24 8.27 3.27 5.98
N THR A 25 7.88 3.68 7.18
CA THR A 25 7.30 2.79 8.18
C THR A 25 5.94 2.27 7.72
N ILE A 26 5.08 3.13 7.17
CA ILE A 26 3.80 2.75 6.57
C ILE A 26 4.01 1.74 5.43
N TYR A 27 4.97 2.00 4.54
CA TYR A 27 5.32 1.06 3.46
C TYR A 27 5.68 -0.33 3.99
N LYS A 28 6.54 -0.41 5.02
CA LYS A 28 6.93 -1.68 5.64
C LYS A 28 5.74 -2.43 6.23
N HIS A 29 4.81 -1.72 6.87
CA HIS A 29 3.59 -2.33 7.40
C HIS A 29 2.68 -2.87 6.29
N LEU A 30 2.49 -2.10 5.22
CA LEU A 30 1.71 -2.53 4.06
C LEU A 30 2.31 -3.79 3.42
N LEU A 31 3.64 -3.81 3.24
CA LEU A 31 4.34 -4.97 2.70
C LEU A 31 4.16 -6.22 3.57
N ALA A 32 4.28 -6.07 4.90
CA ALA A 32 4.06 -7.18 5.83
C ALA A 32 2.63 -7.73 5.75
N ILE A 33 1.63 -6.85 5.65
CA ILE A 33 0.22 -7.25 5.50
C ILE A 33 0.00 -8.02 4.20
N ILE A 34 0.51 -7.50 3.07
CA ILE A 34 0.39 -8.15 1.76
C ILE A 34 1.05 -9.53 1.80
N THR A 35 2.26 -9.62 2.36
CA THR A 35 3.01 -10.88 2.49
C THR A 35 2.25 -11.91 3.32
N GLU A 36 1.58 -11.50 4.39
CA GLU A 36 0.74 -12.37 5.22
C GLU A 36 -0.50 -12.84 4.45
N LEU A 37 -1.14 -11.94 3.71
CA LEU A 37 -2.32 -12.28 2.90
C LEU A 37 -1.96 -13.29 1.79
N GLU A 38 -0.86 -13.09 1.08
CA GLU A 38 -0.42 -13.97 -0.01
C GLU A 38 0.04 -15.35 0.49
N ASN A 39 0.89 -15.39 1.52
CA ASN A 39 1.54 -16.63 1.93
C ASN A 39 0.68 -17.49 2.86
N ASN A 40 -0.22 -16.86 3.64
CA ASN A 40 -1.02 -17.56 4.63
C ASN A 40 -2.51 -17.50 4.31
N ALA A 41 -3.09 -16.32 4.12
CA ALA A 41 -4.55 -16.20 4.01
C ALA A 41 -5.09 -16.86 2.74
N VAL A 42 -4.59 -16.47 1.56
CA VAL A 42 -5.02 -16.99 0.26
C VAL A 42 -4.97 -18.52 0.17
N PRO A 43 -3.84 -19.20 0.45
CA PRO A 43 -3.77 -20.65 0.29
C PRO A 43 -4.64 -21.41 1.29
N ASN A 44 -4.81 -20.91 2.51
CA ASN A 44 -5.68 -21.54 3.50
C ASN A 44 -7.16 -21.40 3.14
N ILE A 45 -7.54 -20.25 2.59
CA ILE A 45 -8.88 -19.97 2.05
C ILE A 45 -9.23 -20.89 0.89
N GLU A 46 -8.29 -21.10 -0.03
CA GLU A 46 -8.46 -22.05 -1.14
C GLU A 46 -8.60 -23.50 -0.63
N ARG A 47 -7.79 -23.91 0.35
CA ARG A 47 -7.93 -25.24 0.98
C ARG A 47 -9.29 -25.40 1.64
N LEU A 48 -9.79 -24.36 2.31
CA LEU A 48 -11.10 -24.38 2.97
C LEU A 48 -12.27 -24.41 1.98
N GLY A 49 -12.09 -23.88 0.78
CA GLY A 49 -13.07 -23.99 -0.30
C GLY A 49 -13.15 -25.40 -0.92
N ASN A 50 -12.08 -26.20 -0.79
CA ASN A 50 -11.91 -27.49 -1.46
C ASN A 50 -11.97 -28.70 -0.51
N ILE A 51 -12.59 -28.57 0.67
CA ILE A 51 -12.77 -29.68 1.63
C ILE A 51 -14.08 -30.43 1.37
N ASP A 52 -13.96 -31.71 0.99
CA ASP A 52 -15.08 -32.62 0.68
C ASP A 52 -15.77 -33.22 1.93
N TYR A 53 -15.58 -32.63 3.11
CA TYR A 53 -16.04 -33.22 4.37
C TYR A 53 -17.54 -33.03 4.64
N TYR A 54 -18.18 -32.04 4.00
CA TYR A 54 -19.57 -31.66 4.25
C TYR A 54 -20.39 -31.65 2.96
N THR A 55 -20.62 -32.85 2.41
CA THR A 55 -21.32 -33.04 1.14
C THR A 55 -22.84 -32.91 1.24
N GLU A 56 -23.42 -33.02 2.44
CA GLU A 56 -24.87 -33.01 2.64
C GLU A 56 -25.33 -32.33 3.94
N GLY A 57 -26.61 -31.95 3.98
CA GLY A 57 -27.28 -31.48 5.20
C GLY A 57 -27.03 -30.00 5.56
N LYS A 58 -27.29 -29.64 6.83
CA LYS A 58 -27.15 -28.25 7.30
C LYS A 58 -25.72 -27.72 7.20
N ALA A 59 -24.72 -28.61 7.28
CA ALA A 59 -23.31 -28.25 7.19
C ALA A 59 -22.88 -27.81 5.78
N GLN A 60 -23.40 -28.47 4.74
CA GLN A 60 -23.19 -28.06 3.34
C GLN A 60 -23.68 -26.62 3.08
N LYS A 61 -24.84 -26.25 3.64
CA LYS A 61 -25.37 -24.88 3.52
C LYS A 61 -24.47 -23.85 4.19
N THR A 62 -23.84 -24.18 5.32
CA THR A 62 -22.87 -23.31 5.98
C THR A 62 -21.56 -23.21 5.18
N MET A 63 -21.17 -24.28 4.48
CA MET A 63 -20.00 -24.25 3.61
C MET A 63 -20.15 -23.31 2.41
N ALA A 64 -21.38 -23.07 1.94
CA ALA A 64 -21.65 -22.13 0.85
C ALA A 64 -21.32 -20.66 1.16
N VAL A 65 -21.05 -20.31 2.42
CA VAL A 65 -20.67 -18.95 2.84
C VAL A 65 -19.16 -18.70 2.65
N TYR A 66 -18.35 -19.76 2.61
CA TYR A 66 -16.90 -19.63 2.46
C TYR A 66 -16.48 -19.00 1.12
N PRO A 67 -17.04 -19.34 -0.06
CA PRO A 67 -16.72 -18.65 -1.29
C PRO A 67 -16.91 -17.12 -1.24
N GLU A 68 -17.96 -16.64 -0.55
CA GLU A 68 -18.19 -15.20 -0.37
C GLU A 68 -17.16 -14.57 0.58
N ALA A 69 -16.87 -15.22 1.70
CA ALA A 69 -15.83 -14.78 2.63
C ALA A 69 -14.44 -14.76 1.96
N ASN A 70 -14.15 -15.76 1.14
CA ASN A 70 -12.92 -15.89 0.37
C ASN A 70 -12.76 -14.71 -0.60
N ARG A 71 -13.85 -14.32 -1.29
CA ARG A 71 -13.86 -13.15 -2.17
C ARG A 71 -13.59 -11.85 -1.40
N LYS A 72 -14.15 -11.67 -0.20
CA LYS A 72 -13.88 -10.48 0.63
C LYS A 72 -12.42 -10.38 1.08
N VAL A 73 -11.72 -11.50 1.24
CA VAL A 73 -10.28 -11.50 1.54
C VAL A 73 -9.46 -11.09 0.32
N MET A 74 -9.89 -11.47 -0.89
CA MET A 74 -9.28 -10.95 -2.12
C MET A 74 -9.51 -9.45 -2.28
N ASP A 75 -10.72 -8.95 -1.97
CA ASP A 75 -10.99 -7.51 -1.96
C ASP A 75 -10.08 -6.77 -0.96
N LEU A 76 -9.79 -7.39 0.20
CA LEU A 76 -8.86 -6.85 1.19
C LEU A 76 -7.43 -6.79 0.66
N TYR A 77 -6.96 -7.87 0.03
CA TYR A 77 -5.66 -7.94 -0.63
C TYR A 77 -5.51 -6.85 -1.71
N ASP A 78 -6.51 -6.69 -2.57
CA ASP A 78 -6.51 -5.66 -3.62
C ASP A 78 -6.42 -4.25 -3.03
N ASN A 79 -7.15 -3.99 -1.95
CA ASN A 79 -7.12 -2.69 -1.28
C ASN A 79 -5.74 -2.38 -0.69
N TYR A 80 -5.12 -3.34 0.01
CA TYR A 80 -3.78 -3.14 0.56
C TYR A 80 -2.71 -3.00 -0.52
N SER A 81 -2.82 -3.77 -1.61
CA SER A 81 -1.93 -3.67 -2.77
C SER A 81 -2.00 -2.29 -3.42
N ARG A 82 -3.22 -1.75 -3.59
CA ARG A 82 -3.41 -0.38 -4.12
C ARG A 82 -2.86 0.69 -3.17
N ALA A 83 -3.06 0.54 -1.87
CA ALA A 83 -2.50 1.46 -0.88
C ALA A 83 -0.98 1.44 -0.90
N ALA A 84 -0.36 0.26 -1.01
CA ALA A 84 1.08 0.11 -1.11
C ALA A 84 1.64 0.77 -2.37
N ALA A 85 0.99 0.59 -3.53
CA ALA A 85 1.38 1.24 -4.77
C ALA A 85 1.37 2.78 -4.64
N LEU A 86 0.32 3.35 -4.03
CA LEU A 86 0.24 4.80 -3.81
C LEU A 86 1.36 5.30 -2.88
N VAL A 87 1.68 4.56 -1.83
CA VAL A 87 2.78 4.92 -0.92
C VAL A 87 4.13 4.88 -1.63
N VAL A 88 4.36 3.90 -2.52
CA VAL A 88 5.55 3.83 -3.37
C VAL A 88 5.65 5.03 -4.31
N ASP A 89 4.55 5.44 -4.93
CA ASP A 89 4.52 6.60 -5.81
C ASP A 89 4.87 7.90 -5.06
N ILE A 90 4.39 8.04 -3.82
CA ILE A 90 4.74 9.19 -2.97
C ILE A 90 6.24 9.16 -2.63
N LEU A 91 6.78 8.00 -2.21
CA LEU A 91 8.21 7.85 -1.92
C LEU A 91 9.09 8.22 -3.12
N ASN A 92 8.73 7.75 -4.32
CA ASN A 92 9.43 8.10 -5.56
C ASN A 92 9.36 9.60 -5.86
N THR A 93 8.19 10.22 -5.64
CA THR A 93 8.02 11.66 -5.81
C THR A 93 8.88 12.47 -4.85
N MET A 94 9.02 12.00 -3.60
CA MET A 94 9.88 12.64 -2.60
C MET A 94 11.35 12.57 -3.02
N ILE A 95 11.82 11.40 -3.49
CA ILE A 95 13.18 11.23 -4.02
C ILE A 95 13.44 12.21 -5.18
N GLN A 96 12.55 12.23 -6.18
CA GLN A 96 12.68 13.11 -7.34
C GLN A 96 12.71 14.60 -6.94
N THR A 97 11.90 14.97 -5.95
CA THR A 97 11.84 16.35 -5.45
C THR A 97 13.15 16.75 -4.78
N ASP A 98 13.70 15.89 -3.93
CA ASP A 98 14.98 16.13 -3.26
C ASP A 98 16.14 16.22 -4.25
N GLU A 99 16.18 15.36 -5.27
CA GLU A 99 17.17 15.42 -6.36
C GLU A 99 17.09 16.76 -7.12
N ASN A 100 15.88 17.20 -7.46
CA ASN A 100 15.66 18.47 -8.15
C ASN A 100 16.11 19.66 -7.30
N ILE A 101 15.83 19.64 -6.00
CA ILE A 101 16.28 20.69 -5.05
C ILE A 101 17.81 20.69 -4.97
N ALA A 102 18.44 19.52 -4.86
CA ALA A 102 19.90 19.40 -4.81
C ALA A 102 20.56 20.00 -6.07
N GLN A 103 20.03 19.67 -7.26
CA GLN A 103 20.49 20.25 -8.53
C GLN A 103 20.36 21.78 -8.56
N GLN A 104 19.23 22.32 -8.07
CA GLN A 104 19.04 23.78 -7.99
C GLN A 104 20.01 24.46 -7.04
N ILE A 105 20.39 23.80 -5.93
CA ILE A 105 21.40 24.32 -5.00
C ILE A 105 22.78 24.32 -5.66
N ILE A 106 23.17 23.22 -6.30
CA ILE A 106 24.46 23.11 -7.02
C ILE A 106 24.56 24.21 -8.08
N ALA A 107 23.53 24.39 -8.90
CA ALA A 107 23.48 25.42 -9.95
C ALA A 107 23.54 26.87 -9.42
N LYS A 108 23.23 27.10 -8.13
CA LYS A 108 23.36 28.42 -7.48
C LYS A 108 24.71 28.62 -6.79
N LEU A 109 25.43 27.54 -6.49
CA LEU A 109 26.75 27.57 -5.87
C LEU A 109 27.88 27.60 -6.90
N GLU A 110 27.64 27.01 -8.08
CA GLU A 110 28.44 27.25 -9.27
C GLU A 110 28.08 28.66 -9.79
N VAL A 111 29.06 29.58 -9.73
CA VAL A 111 28.97 30.94 -10.31
C VAL A 111 28.85 30.87 -11.82
#